data_AF-R4KIG2-F1
#
_entry.id   AF-R4KIG2-F1
#
_cell.length_a   1.000
_cell.length_b   1.000
_cell.length_c   1.000
_cell.angle_alpha   90.00
_cell.angle_beta   90.00
_cell.angle_gamma   90.00
#
_symmetry.space_group_name_H-M   'P 1'
#
loop_
_entity.id
_entity.type
_entity.pdbx_description
1 polymer ?
#
loop_
_entity_poly.entity_id
_entity_poly.type
_entity_poly.pdbx_seq_one_letter_code
_entity_poly.pdbx_strand_id
1 'polypeptide(L)' 'MDENITAFKCKDCGLIFWAKKSDDPRFCPFCESTLLIENEEQ' A
#
# COMPACT_ATOMS: atom_id res chain seq x y z
N MET A 1 -14.20 12.99 8.71
CA MET A 1 -14.10 12.42 7.35
C MET A 1 -12.65 11.99 7.20
N ASP A 2 -12.40 10.68 7.19
CA ASP A 2 -11.04 10.11 7.16
C ASP A 2 -10.50 10.12 5.73
N GLU A 3 -9.99 11.27 5.28
CA GLU A 3 -9.80 11.61 3.86
C GLU A 3 -8.45 11.20 3.23
N ASN A 4 -7.72 10.23 3.77
CA ASN A 4 -6.38 9.86 3.24
C ASN A 4 -6.22 8.37 2.96
N ILE A 5 -7.20 7.74 2.32
CA ILE A 5 -7.06 6.36 1.84
C ILE A 5 -6.39 6.40 0.46
N THR A 6 -5.25 5.73 0.32
CA THR A 6 -4.48 5.59 -0.92
C THR A 6 -4.53 4.14 -1.37
N ALA A 7 -4.60 3.92 -2.69
CA ALA A 7 -4.51 2.60 -3.28
C ALA A 7 -3.03 2.20 -3.41
N PHE A 8 -2.68 1.04 -2.87
CA PHE A 8 -1.35 0.46 -2.93
C PHE A 8 -1.41 -0.83 -3.75
N LYS A 9 -0.44 -1.01 -4.64
CA LYS A 9 -0.27 -2.24 -5.41
C LYS A 9 0.89 -3.03 -4.80
N CYS A 10 0.67 -4.30 -4.51
CA CYS A 10 1.77 -5.16 -4.11
C CYS A 10 2.62 -5.55 -5.33
N LYS A 11 3.95 -5.46 -5.20
CA LYS A 11 4.88 -5.86 -6.27
C LYS A 11 4.96 -7.38 -6.45
N ASP A 12 4.77 -8.15 -5.37
CA ASP A 12 4.86 -9.61 -5.40
C ASP A 12 3.59 -10.27 -5.94
N CYS A 13 2.42 -9.99 -5.33
CA CYS A 13 1.16 -10.64 -5.74
C CYS A 13 0.38 -9.84 -6.79
N GLY A 14 0.77 -8.58 -7.06
CA GLY A 14 0.10 -7.72 -8.04
C GLY A 14 -1.28 -7.20 -7.60
N LEU A 15 -1.76 -7.59 -6.41
CA LEU A 15 -3.06 -7.17 -5.88
C LEU A 15 -3.03 -5.72 -5.41
N ILE A 16 -4.17 -5.05 -5.57
CA ILE A 16 -4.38 -3.67 -5.15
C ILE A 16 -5.23 -3.69 -3.88
N PHE A 17 -4.82 -2.95 -2.86
CA PHE A 17 -5.58 -2.73 -1.63
C PHE A 17 -5.57 -1.26 -1.25
N TRP A 18 -6.51 -0.88 -0.39
CA TRP A 18 -6.72 0.50 0.01
C TRP A 18 -6.32 0.65 1.48
N ALA A 19 -5.40 1.56 1.77
CA ALA A 19 -4.89 1.78 3.12
C ALA A 19 -4.73 3.28 3.39
N LYS A 20 -4.78 3.66 4.66
CA LYS A 20 -4.57 5.07 5.03
C LYS A 20 -3.09 5.40 4.84
N LYS A 21 -2.78 6.55 4.22
CA LYS A 21 -1.39 7.01 4.04
C LYS A 21 -0.66 7.13 5.38
N SER A 22 -1.36 7.53 6.45
CA SER A 22 -0.81 7.62 7.81
C SER A 22 -0.49 6.27 8.47
N ASP A 23 -1.00 5.16 7.94
CA ASP A 23 -0.76 3.83 8.49
C ASP A 23 0.53 3.19 7.92
N ASP A 24 1.12 3.79 6.89
CA ASP A 24 2.33 3.32 6.19
C ASP A 24 2.33 1.79 6.00
N PRO A 25 1.52 1.27 5.05
CA PRO A 25 1.33 -0.16 4.87
C PRO A 25 2.60 -0.81 4.31
N ARG A 26 3.51 -1.19 5.22
CA ARG A 26 4.76 -1.89 4.90
C ARG A 26 4.53 -3.30 4.35
N PHE A 27 3.35 -3.89 4.59
CA PHE A 27 3.05 -5.28 4.25
C PHE A 27 1.75 -5.41 3.47
N CYS A 28 1.74 -6.35 2.52
CA CYS A 28 0.55 -6.67 1.76
C CYS A 28 -0.35 -7.60 2.59
N PRO A 29 -1.63 -7.29 2.81
CA PRO A 29 -2.52 -8.13 3.61
C PRO A 29 -2.85 -9.49 2.95
N PHE A 30 -2.48 -9.70 1.68
CA PHE A 30 -2.79 -10.91 0.93
C PHE A 30 -1.65 -11.93 0.91
N CYS A 31 -0.43 -11.46 0.69
CA CYS A 31 0.75 -12.32 0.57
C CYS A 31 1.77 -12.10 1.69
N GLU A 32 1.49 -11.17 2.61
CA GLU A 32 2.37 -10.81 3.74
C GLU A 32 3.78 -10.34 3.31
N SER A 33 3.98 -10.10 2.01
CA SER A 33 5.23 -9.60 1.45
C SER A 33 5.36 -8.10 1.67
N THR A 34 6.61 -7.63 1.76
CA THR A 34 6.93 -6.21 1.88
C THR A 34 6.46 -5.46 0.65
N LEU A 35 5.64 -4.42 0.83
CA LEU A 35 5.35 -3.51 -0.28
C LEU A 35 6.59 -2.69 -0.60
N LEU A 36 7.08 -2.84 -1.83
CA LEU A 36 8.19 -2.05 -2.38
C LEU A 36 7.71 -0.84 -3.19
N ILE A 37 6.41 -0.51 -3.17
CA ILE A 37 5.86 0.59 -3.96
C ILE A 37 5.63 1.79 -3.04
N GLU A 38 6.74 2.45 -2.70
CA GLU A 38 6.72 3.88 -2.41
C GLU A 38 6.42 4.58 -3.75
N ASN A 39 5.24 5.18 -3.88
CA ASN A 39 5.09 6.28 -4.82
C ASN A 39 5.88 7.46 -4.24
N GLU A 40 7.19 7.45 -4.41
CA GLU A 40 8.02 8.64 -4.34
C GLU A 40 7.60 9.56 -5.49
N GLU A 41 6.90 10.65 -5.15
CA GLU A 41 6.85 11.84 -5.99
C GLU A 41 8.23 12.53 -5.91
N GLN A 42 9.17 12.15 -6.77
CA GLN A 42 10.32 12.98 -7.18
C GLN A 42 10.64 12.76 -8.66
#